data_AF-A0A412HQ15-F1
#
_entry.id   AF-A0A412HQ15-F1
#
_cell.length_a   1.000
_cell.length_b   1.000
_cell.length_c   1.000
_cell.angle_alpha   90.00
_cell.angle_beta   90.00
_cell.angle_gamma   90.00
#
_symmetry.space_group_name_H-M   'P 1'
#
loop_
_entity.id
_entity.type
_entity.pdbx_description
1 polymer ?
#
loop_
_entity_poly.entity_id
_entity_poly.type
_entity_poly.pdbx_seq_one_letter_code
_entity_poly.pdbx_strand_id
1 'polypeptide(L)' 'MKDSTTFKDKTLMITGGTGSFGNTVLKHFMDTDLAEIRIFSRDEKKQDDMRHRLQEKSPELASKVRFFIGDV' A
#
# COMPACT_ATOMS: atom_id res chain seq x y z
N MET A 1 -14.79 9.17 -20.08
CA MET A 1 -14.93 8.27 -18.91
C MET A 1 -13.59 7.55 -18.80
N LYS A 2 -12.81 7.76 -17.73
CA LYS A 2 -11.51 7.10 -17.58
C LYS A 2 -11.77 5.63 -17.24
N ASP A 3 -11.18 4.72 -17.99
CA ASP A 3 -11.35 3.27 -17.86
C ASP A 3 -11.13 2.81 -16.41
N SER A 4 -12.25 2.60 -15.69
CA SER A 4 -12.27 2.25 -14.27
C SER A 4 -11.92 0.79 -14.00
N THR A 5 -11.31 0.09 -14.95
CA THR A 5 -11.00 -1.35 -14.91
C THR A 5 -9.50 -1.63 -15.09
N THR A 6 -8.67 -0.59 -15.21
CA THR A 6 -7.25 -0.73 -15.56
C THR A 6 -6.44 -1.49 -14.48
N PHE A 7 -6.88 -1.41 -13.22
CA PHE A 7 -6.18 -2.00 -12.08
C PHE A 7 -6.96 -3.14 -11.40
N LYS A 8 -8.13 -3.51 -11.94
CA LYS A 8 -8.92 -4.64 -11.45
C LYS A 8 -8.10 -5.90 -11.37
N ASP A 9 -8.17 -6.58 -10.23
CA ASP A 9 -7.48 -7.87 -9.97
C ASP A 9 -5.96 -7.81 -10.08
N LYS A 10 -5.37 -6.60 -10.14
CA LYS A 10 -3.92 -6.40 -10.16
C LYS A 10 -3.37 -6.20 -8.76
N THR A 11 -2.10 -6.55 -8.62
CA THR A 11 -1.29 -6.28 -7.43
C THR A 11 -0.30 -5.16 -7.71
N LEU A 12 -0.29 -4.13 -6.88
CA LEU A 12 0.69 -3.05 -6.92
C LEU A 12 1.81 -3.33 -5.91
N MET A 13 3.07 -3.24 -6.33
CA MET A 13 4.21 -3.31 -5.41
C MET A 13 4.89 -1.94 -5.30
N ILE A 14 5.07 -1.47 -4.06
CA ILE A 14 5.71 -0.19 -3.74
C ILE A 14 6.99 -0.47 -2.95
N THR A 15 8.14 -0.34 -3.62
CA THR A 15 9.46 -0.40 -2.99
C THR A 15 9.78 0.93 -2.29
N GLY A 16 10.38 0.89 -1.10
CA GLY A 16 10.57 2.08 -0.27
C GLY A 16 9.26 2.67 0.24
N GLY A 17 8.20 1.85 0.32
CA GLY A 17 6.83 2.31 0.57
C GLY A 17 6.60 3.02 1.91
N THR A 18 7.51 2.85 2.88
CA THR A 18 7.45 3.52 4.18
C THR A 18 7.90 5.00 4.16
N GLY A 19 8.50 5.46 3.06
CA GLY A 19 8.89 6.86 2.89
C GLY A 19 7.72 7.82 2.61
N SER A 20 8.03 9.12 2.48
CA SER A 20 7.04 10.15 2.11
C SER A 20 6.41 9.87 0.74
N PHE A 21 7.24 9.45 -0.23
CA PHE A 21 6.78 9.08 -1.57
C PHE A 21 5.83 7.87 -1.53
N GLY A 22 6.24 6.79 -0.85
CA GLY A 22 5.43 5.58 -0.72
C GLY A 22 4.07 5.82 -0.06
N ASN A 23 4.02 6.64 0.99
CA ASN A 23 2.78 7.09 1.60
C ASN A 23 1.86 7.85 0.62
N THR A 24 2.45 8.68 -0.25
CA THR A 24 1.69 9.48 -1.23
C THR A 24 1.14 8.58 -2.33
N VAL A 25 1.96 7.65 -2.84
CA VAL A 25 1.54 6.65 -3.82
C VAL A 25 0.43 5.79 -3.25
N LEU A 26 0.60 5.27 -2.03
CA LEU A 26 -0.43 4.46 -1.36
C LEU A 26 -1.77 5.20 -1.35
N LYS A 27 -1.81 6.47 -0.89
CA LYS A 27 -3.03 7.29 -0.88
C LYS A 27 -3.66 7.47 -2.26
N HIS A 28 -2.85 7.62 -3.31
CA HIS A 28 -3.36 7.78 -4.66
C HIS A 28 -4.04 6.50 -5.19
N PHE A 29 -3.52 5.34 -4.80
CA PHE A 29 -4.04 4.05 -5.22
C PHE A 29 -5.06 3.44 -4.26
N MET A 30 -5.34 4.07 -3.12
CA MET A 30 -6.34 3.61 -2.14
C MET A 30 -7.75 3.53 -2.72
N ASP A 31 -8.13 4.47 -3.60
CA ASP A 31 -9.47 4.55 -4.18
C ASP A 31 -9.59 3.78 -5.52
N THR A 32 -8.61 2.93 -5.83
CA THR A 32 -8.60 2.14 -7.07
C THR A 32 -9.11 0.71 -6.85
N ASP A 33 -9.40 0.02 -7.94
CA ASP A 33 -9.90 -1.35 -7.99
C ASP A 33 -8.81 -2.42 -7.83
N LEU A 34 -7.64 -2.05 -7.29
CA LEU A 34 -6.56 -2.97 -6.96
C LEU A 34 -7.04 -4.05 -5.98
N ALA A 35 -6.65 -5.30 -6.28
CA ALA A 35 -6.91 -6.43 -5.39
C ALA A 35 -5.97 -6.41 -4.18
N GLU A 36 -4.71 -6.04 -4.38
CA GLU A 36 -3.69 -6.05 -3.32
C GLU A 36 -2.63 -4.97 -3.52
N ILE A 37 -2.15 -4.37 -2.43
CA ILE A 37 -1.01 -3.45 -2.42
C ILE A 37 0.07 -4.02 -1.53
N ARG A 38 1.30 -4.15 -2.07
CA ARG A 38 2.47 -4.69 -1.36
C ARG A 38 3.44 -3.57 -1.05
N ILE A 39 3.71 -3.32 0.22
CA ILE A 39 4.73 -2.40 0.69
C ILE A 39 6.01 -3.19 0.95
N PHE A 40 7.07 -2.88 0.21
CA PHE A 40 8.39 -3.48 0.36
C PHE A 40 9.37 -2.44 0.90
N SER A 41 10.03 -2.73 2.01
CA SER A 41 11.02 -1.83 2.65
C SER A 41 11.88 -2.58 3.66
N ARG A 42 13.06 -2.04 3.95
CA ARG A 42 13.98 -2.57 4.98
C ARG A 42 13.59 -2.23 6.42
N ASP A 43 12.84 -1.14 6.61
CA ASP A 43 12.61 -0.55 7.93
C ASP A 43 11.33 -1.14 8.57
N GLU A 44 11.52 -2.16 9.41
CA GLU A 44 10.45 -2.86 10.12
C GLU A 44 9.58 -1.92 10.96
N LYS A 45 10.22 -1.02 11.71
CA LYS A 45 9.52 -0.07 12.60
C LYS A 45 8.56 0.80 11.81
N LYS A 46 9.01 1.38 10.69
CA LYS A 46 8.13 2.21 9.86
C LYS A 46 7.02 1.42 9.17
N GLN A 47 7.24 0.14 8.88
CA GLN A 47 6.16 -0.72 8.35
C GLN A 47 5.09 -0.96 9.41
N ASP A 48 5.49 -1.22 10.65
CA ASP A 48 4.57 -1.44 11.76
C ASP A 48 3.78 -0.16 12.12
N ASP A 49 4.45 0.98 12.19
CA ASP A 49 3.80 2.29 12.39
C ASP A 49 2.76 2.57 11.29
N MET A 50 3.11 2.28 10.03
CA MET A 50 2.20 2.44 8.90
C MET A 50 0.99 1.50 9.01
N ARG A 51 1.21 0.24 9.41
CA ARG A 51 0.17 -0.77 9.58
C ARG A 51 -0.86 -0.35 10.62
N HIS A 52 -0.41 0.03 11.82
CA HIS A 52 -1.29 0.50 12.88
C HIS A 52 -2.12 1.70 12.42
N ARG A 53 -1.47 2.69 11.79
CA ARG A 53 -2.17 3.88 11.28
C ARG A 53 -3.21 3.54 10.20
N LEU A 54 -2.96 2.55 9.35
CA LEU A 54 -3.94 2.08 8.36
C LEU A 54 -5.11 1.36 9.02
N GLN A 55 -4.84 0.49 10.01
CA GLN A 55 -5.88 -0.23 10.74
C GLN A 55 -6.79 0.73 11.53
N GLU A 56 -6.23 1.77 12.14
CA GLU A 56 -7.00 2.77 12.88
C GLU A 56 -7.88 3.64 11.98
N LYS A 57 -7.36 4.06 10.81
CA LYS A 57 -8.04 5.03 9.94
C LYS A 57 -8.93 4.40 8.88
N SER A 58 -8.57 3.22 8.40
CA SER A 58 -9.17 2.58 7.23
C SER A 58 -9.02 1.05 7.32
N PRO A 59 -9.71 0.39 8.27
CA PRO A 59 -9.58 -1.04 8.52
C PRO A 59 -9.89 -1.91 7.29
N GLU A 60 -10.85 -1.48 6.45
CA GLU A 60 -11.17 -2.13 5.17
C GLU A 60 -10.01 -2.09 4.19
N LEU A 61 -9.25 -0.98 4.14
CA LEU A 61 -8.07 -0.85 3.29
C LEU A 61 -6.86 -1.56 3.87
N ALA A 62 -6.73 -1.61 5.20
CA ALA A 62 -5.66 -2.36 5.86
C ALA A 62 -5.65 -3.84 5.46
N SER A 63 -6.83 -4.42 5.17
CA SER A 63 -6.95 -5.80 4.67
C SER A 63 -6.35 -6.01 3.27
N LYS A 64 -6.30 -4.96 2.44
CA LYS A 64 -5.73 -4.98 1.08
C LYS A 64 -4.22 -4.75 1.05
N VAL A 65 -3.64 -4.24 2.14
CA VAL A 65 -2.21 -3.89 2.21
C VAL A 65 -1.41 -4.99 2.87
N ARG A 66 -0.39 -5.48 2.16
CA ARG A 66 0.58 -6.47 2.65
C ARG A 66 1.95 -5.82 2.81
N PHE A 67 2.66 -6.22 3.85
CA PHE A 67 3.95 -5.66 4.23
C PHE A 67 5.04 -6.72 4.08
N PHE A 68 6.12 -6.38 3.39
CA PHE A 68 7.25 -7.27 3.10
C PHE A 68 8.55 -6.60 3.50
N ILE A 69 9.36 -7.29 4.31
CA ILE A 69 10.70 -6.86 4.67
C ILE A 69 11.70 -7.37 3.64
N GLY A 70 12.56 -6.48 3.19
CA GLY A 70 13.68 -6.84 2.34
C GLY A 70 14.44 -5.64 1.81
N ASP A 71 15.59 -5.93 1.20
CA ASP A 71 16.43 -4.98 0.49
C ASP A 71 16.31 -5.21 -1.04
N VAL A 72 16.55 -4.16 -1.83
CA VAL A 72 16.45 -4.20 -3.30
C VAL A 72 17.82 -4.27 -3.96
#